data_AF-X1M039-F1
#
_entry.id   AF-X1M039-F1
#
_cell.length_a   1.000
_cell.length_b   1.000
_cell.length_c   1.000
_cell.angle_alpha   90.00
_cell.angle_beta   90.00
_cell.angle_gamma   90.00
#
_symmetry.space_group_name_H-M   'P 1'
#
loop_
_entity.id
_entity.type
_entity.pdbx_description
1 polymer ?
#
loop_
_entity_poly.entity_id
_entity_poly.type
_entity_poly.pdbx_seq_one_letter_code
_entity_poly.pdbx_strand_id
1 'polypeptide(L)'
;MYKTLNDLRRTDNESIFVYSVIREKDGYILNPDVLRDYKQKGVKLIVTVDFGISSGENFRIAKDEGLKLVVCDHHEIKSTNFSVPAVNPKRPDSKYPFRELAGVGVSFKLAQSLYQKAFNLNPDEFYNLKKDFFPLTMLGTISDRVILREENRIFCAHGLKIFNRIDEPWIRYFRKGGEISITQIAGEI
;
A
#
# COMPACT_ATOMS: atom_id res chain seq x y z
N MET A 1 3.02 -1.04 3.26
CA MET A 1 1.85 -0.77 4.13
C MET A 1 1.77 -1.73 5.30
N TYR A 2 1.81 -3.06 5.10
CA TYR A 2 1.78 -4.04 6.21
C TYR A 2 2.78 -3.72 7.33
N LYS A 3 4.08 -3.63 7.00
CA LYS A 3 5.14 -3.24 7.95
C LYS A 3 4.88 -1.91 8.65
N THR A 4 4.41 -0.90 7.91
CA THR A 4 4.00 0.39 8.47
C THR A 4 2.93 0.23 9.54
N LEU A 5 1.86 -0.51 9.26
CA LEU A 5 0.79 -0.73 10.22
C LEU A 5 1.27 -1.57 11.41
N ASN A 6 2.11 -2.57 11.14
CA ASN A 6 2.68 -3.45 12.16
C ASN A 6 3.54 -2.67 13.17
N ASP A 7 4.39 -1.78 12.68
CA ASP A 7 5.29 -0.96 13.49
C ASP A 7 4.57 0.17 14.25
N LEU A 8 3.36 0.53 13.82
CA LEU A 8 2.51 1.54 14.45
C LEU A 8 1.47 0.95 15.41
N ARG A 9 1.48 -0.38 15.61
CA ARG A 9 0.60 -1.03 16.59
C ARG A 9 0.87 -0.48 17.97
N ARG A 10 -0.21 -0.22 18.71
CA ARG A 10 -0.14 0.28 20.10
C ARG A 10 0.07 -0.83 21.11
N THR A 11 -0.40 -2.03 20.78
CA THR A 11 -0.35 -3.21 21.64
C THR A 11 -0.12 -4.45 20.78
N ASP A 12 0.51 -5.47 21.36
CA ASP A 12 0.74 -6.75 20.66
C ASP A 12 -0.56 -7.49 20.29
N ASN A 13 -1.68 -7.13 20.92
CA ASN A 13 -3.00 -7.69 20.65
C ASN A 13 -3.68 -7.12 19.39
N GLU A 14 -3.08 -6.14 18.72
CA GLU A 14 -3.59 -5.66 17.42
C GLU A 14 -3.17 -6.62 16.30
N SER A 15 -4.17 -7.25 15.68
CA SER A 15 -3.97 -8.18 14.56
C SER A 15 -4.12 -7.47 13.21
N ILE A 16 -3.20 -7.75 12.29
CA ILE A 16 -3.25 -7.26 10.91
C ILE A 16 -3.43 -8.47 10.00
N PHE A 17 -4.50 -8.47 9.22
CA PHE A 17 -4.78 -9.50 8.21
C PHE A 17 -4.47 -8.94 6.83
N VAL A 18 -3.84 -9.77 5.99
CA VAL A 18 -3.52 -9.43 4.60
C VAL A 18 -4.38 -10.30 3.71
N TYR A 19 -5.07 -9.67 2.76
CA TYR A 19 -5.83 -10.35 1.71
C TYR A 19 -5.34 -9.89 0.34
N SER A 20 -4.96 -10.85 -0.50
CA SER A 20 -4.70 -10.62 -1.90
C SER A 20 -5.97 -10.80 -2.69
N VAL A 21 -6.41 -9.76 -3.38
CA VAL A 21 -7.55 -9.85 -4.30
C VAL A 21 -7.17 -10.76 -5.46
N ILE A 22 -7.91 -11.84 -5.63
CA ILE A 22 -7.70 -12.80 -6.71
C ILE A 22 -8.66 -12.43 -7.83
N ARG A 23 -8.14 -11.89 -8.94
CA ARG A 23 -8.96 -11.29 -10.01
C ARG A 23 -9.99 -12.28 -10.57
N GLU A 24 -9.62 -13.55 -10.72
CA GLU A 24 -10.47 -14.61 -11.25
C GLU A 24 -11.64 -14.95 -10.32
N LYS A 25 -11.47 -14.73 -9.01
CA LYS A 25 -12.46 -15.07 -7.97
C LYS A 25 -13.28 -13.85 -7.53
N ASP A 26 -12.60 -12.74 -7.28
CA ASP A 26 -13.15 -11.54 -6.64
C ASP A 26 -13.51 -10.46 -7.67
N GLY A 27 -12.98 -10.56 -8.89
CA GLY A 27 -13.05 -9.48 -9.87
C GLY A 27 -12.30 -8.24 -9.38
N TYR A 28 -12.94 -7.08 -9.50
CA TYR A 28 -12.40 -5.77 -9.09
C TYR A 28 -13.18 -5.15 -7.92
N ILE A 29 -13.82 -5.98 -7.10
CA ILE A 29 -14.57 -5.56 -5.91
C ILE A 29 -14.08 -6.25 -4.63
N LEU A 30 -14.37 -5.65 -3.49
CA LEU A 30 -14.14 -6.26 -2.19
C LEU A 30 -15.01 -7.52 -2.06
N ASN A 31 -14.40 -8.62 -1.62
CA ASN A 31 -15.12 -9.87 -1.39
C ASN A 31 -15.88 -9.83 -0.04
N PRO A 32 -17.22 -9.78 -0.02
CA PRO A 32 -17.98 -9.66 1.22
C PRO A 32 -17.78 -10.84 2.18
N ASP A 33 -17.57 -12.05 1.67
CA ASP A 33 -17.39 -13.24 2.50
C ASP A 33 -16.06 -13.19 3.27
N VAL A 34 -15.00 -12.70 2.61
CA VAL A 34 -13.70 -12.44 3.27
C VAL A 34 -13.85 -11.34 4.32
N LEU A 35 -14.60 -10.28 4.03
CA LEU A 35 -14.85 -9.22 4.99
C LEU A 35 -15.63 -9.70 6.22
N ARG A 36 -16.63 -10.57 6.04
CA ARG A 36 -17.38 -11.18 7.14
C ARG A 36 -16.50 -12.07 8.02
N ASP A 37 -15.65 -12.90 7.43
CA ASP A 37 -14.68 -13.71 8.17
C ASP A 37 -13.73 -12.82 9.01
N TYR A 38 -13.16 -11.77 8.40
CA TYR A 38 -12.28 -10.85 9.12
C TYR A 38 -12.99 -10.03 10.18
N LYS A 39 -14.24 -9.63 9.95
CA LYS A 39 -15.08 -8.98 10.96
C LYS A 39 -15.32 -9.88 12.17
N GLN A 40 -15.58 -11.18 11.96
CA GLN A 40 -15.70 -12.15 13.05
C GLN A 40 -14.39 -12.29 13.84
N LYS A 41 -13.24 -12.11 13.18
CA LYS A 41 -11.90 -12.05 13.81
C LYS A 41 -11.59 -10.69 14.45
N GLY A 42 -12.55 -9.78 14.52
CA GLY A 42 -12.43 -8.49 15.22
C GLY A 42 -11.86 -7.36 14.37
N VAL A 43 -11.70 -7.53 13.06
CA VAL A 43 -11.27 -6.44 12.16
C VAL A 43 -12.35 -5.34 12.15
N LYS A 44 -11.91 -4.09 12.25
CA LYS A 44 -12.78 -2.89 12.25
C LYS A 44 -12.47 -1.92 11.12
N LEU A 45 -11.30 -2.05 10.50
CA LEU A 45 -10.78 -1.14 9.48
C LEU A 45 -10.14 -1.95 8.36
N ILE A 46 -10.52 -1.63 7.14
CA ILE A 46 -9.93 -2.09 5.90
C ILE A 46 -9.07 -0.96 5.35
N VAL A 47 -7.83 -1.27 4.96
CA VAL A 47 -6.97 -0.37 4.19
C VAL A 47 -6.67 -1.07 2.88
N THR A 48 -7.19 -0.55 1.77
CA THR A 48 -6.85 -1.08 0.44
C THR A 48 -5.55 -0.44 -0.04
N VAL A 49 -4.79 -1.21 -0.82
CA VAL A 49 -3.52 -0.78 -1.43
C VAL A 49 -3.60 -1.13 -2.90
N ASP A 50 -3.38 -0.14 -3.76
CA ASP A 50 -3.42 -0.30 -5.22
C ASP A 50 -4.75 -0.86 -5.75
N PHE A 51 -5.83 -0.57 -5.02
CA PHE A 51 -7.14 -1.14 -5.25
C PHE A 51 -8.22 -0.30 -4.59
N GLY A 52 -9.43 -0.33 -5.18
CA GLY A 52 -10.65 0.07 -4.51
C GLY A 52 -11.22 1.42 -4.94
N ILE A 53 -10.44 2.31 -5.56
CA ILE A 53 -10.91 3.67 -5.90
C ILE A 53 -11.88 3.71 -7.09
N SER A 54 -11.77 2.73 -7.99
CA SER A 54 -12.40 2.76 -9.30
C SER A 54 -13.90 2.42 -9.27
N SER A 55 -14.41 1.91 -8.15
CA SER A 55 -15.80 1.48 -8.02
C SER A 55 -16.42 1.92 -6.69
N GLY A 56 -17.51 2.68 -6.77
CA GLY A 56 -18.33 3.02 -5.60
C GLY A 56 -18.96 1.80 -4.92
N GLU A 57 -19.00 0.66 -5.61
CA GLU A 57 -19.45 -0.62 -5.07
C GLU A 57 -18.58 -1.07 -3.89
N ASN A 58 -17.28 -0.83 -3.94
CA ASN A 58 -16.38 -1.15 -2.81
C ASN A 58 -16.76 -0.38 -1.54
N PHE A 59 -17.20 0.87 -1.70
CA PHE A 59 -17.58 1.70 -0.57
C PHE A 59 -18.92 1.22 0.01
N ARG A 60 -19.84 0.81 -0.87
CA ARG A 60 -21.12 0.21 -0.49
C ARG A 60 -20.91 -1.11 0.26
N ILE A 61 -20.12 -2.02 -0.28
CA ILE A 61 -19.81 -3.32 0.35
C ILE A 61 -19.21 -3.13 1.75
N ALA A 62 -18.19 -2.28 1.89
CA ALA A 62 -17.59 -2.04 3.20
C ALA A 62 -18.61 -1.46 4.21
N LYS A 63 -19.46 -0.54 3.76
CA LYS A 63 -20.55 0.03 4.58
C LYS A 63 -21.58 -1.01 4.99
N ASP A 64 -22.04 -1.83 4.04
CA ASP A 64 -23.05 -2.88 4.27
C ASP A 64 -22.52 -3.95 5.23
N GLU A 65 -21.24 -4.29 5.15
CA GLU A 65 -20.57 -5.19 6.09
C GLU A 65 -20.22 -4.51 7.43
N GLY A 66 -20.48 -3.21 7.59
CA GLY A 66 -20.26 -2.46 8.82
C GLY A 66 -18.77 -2.28 9.19
N LEU A 67 -17.90 -2.21 8.18
CA LEU A 67 -16.46 -2.01 8.34
C LEU A 67 -16.06 -0.62 7.87
N LYS A 68 -15.07 0.00 8.54
CA LYS A 68 -14.46 1.24 8.05
C LYS A 68 -13.55 0.92 6.87
N LEU A 69 -13.51 1.80 5.87
CA LEU A 69 -12.64 1.66 4.69
C LEU A 69 -11.79 2.91 4.52
N VAL A 70 -10.49 2.71 4.30
CA VAL A 70 -9.56 3.71 3.79
C VAL A 70 -8.97 3.18 2.50
N VAL A 71 -8.99 4.00 1.46
CA VAL A 71 -8.47 3.63 0.14
C VAL A 71 -7.11 4.25 -0.09
N CYS A 72 -6.12 3.47 -0.49
CA CYS A 72 -4.82 3.96 -0.97
C CYS A 72 -4.60 3.43 -2.39
N ASP A 73 -4.70 4.29 -3.39
CA ASP A 73 -4.80 3.89 -4.80
C ASP A 73 -4.23 4.98 -5.71
N HIS A 74 -4.03 4.65 -6.98
CA HIS A 74 -3.51 5.55 -8.02
C HIS A 74 -4.31 5.48 -9.34
N HIS A 75 -5.25 4.55 -9.48
CA HIS A 75 -6.06 4.39 -10.68
C HIS A 75 -6.92 5.62 -10.98
N GLU A 76 -7.38 5.72 -12.23
CA GLU A 76 -8.32 6.75 -12.67
C GLU A 76 -9.63 6.69 -11.89
N ILE A 77 -10.11 7.88 -11.57
CA ILE A 77 -11.31 8.08 -10.77
C ILE A 77 -12.50 8.28 -11.70
N LYS A 78 -13.39 7.29 -11.71
CA LYS A 78 -14.62 7.32 -12.54
C LYS A 78 -15.85 7.79 -11.77
N SER A 79 -15.87 7.56 -10.45
CA SER A 79 -16.99 7.96 -9.57
C SER A 79 -16.77 9.36 -9.02
N THR A 80 -17.83 10.15 -8.93
CA THR A 80 -17.82 11.47 -8.26
C THR A 80 -18.25 11.39 -6.79
N ASN A 81 -18.79 10.26 -6.34
CA ASN A 81 -19.33 10.10 -5.00
C ASN A 81 -18.38 9.35 -4.07
N PHE A 82 -17.38 10.05 -3.55
CA PHE A 82 -16.42 9.53 -2.56
C PHE A 82 -16.97 9.66 -1.15
N SER A 83 -17.45 8.56 -0.60
CA SER A 83 -17.96 8.52 0.78
C SER A 83 -16.94 8.02 1.80
N VAL A 84 -15.70 7.71 1.38
CA VAL A 84 -14.65 7.15 2.24
C VAL A 84 -13.34 7.94 2.12
N PRO A 85 -12.50 7.99 3.18
CA PRO A 85 -11.15 8.55 3.07
C PRO A 85 -10.33 7.82 2.01
N ALA A 86 -9.78 8.58 1.06
CA ALA A 86 -8.98 8.04 -0.04
C ALA A 86 -7.69 8.83 -0.25
N VAL A 87 -6.55 8.14 -0.31
CA VAL A 87 -5.26 8.69 -0.73
C VAL A 87 -5.07 8.28 -2.19
N ASN A 88 -5.28 9.23 -3.10
CA ASN A 88 -5.04 9.04 -4.53
C ASN A 88 -4.67 10.40 -5.16
N PRO A 89 -3.51 10.52 -5.82
CA PRO A 89 -3.04 11.80 -6.36
C PRO A 89 -3.87 12.29 -7.55
N LYS A 90 -4.66 11.42 -8.18
CA LYS A 90 -5.53 11.73 -9.31
C LYS A 90 -6.90 12.26 -8.91
N ARG A 91 -7.22 12.31 -7.60
CA ARG A 91 -8.46 12.93 -7.12
C ARG A 91 -8.63 14.34 -7.68
N PRO A 92 -9.86 14.75 -8.06
CA PRO A 92 -10.12 16.10 -8.57
C PRO A 92 -9.70 17.21 -7.61
N ASP A 93 -9.80 16.96 -6.30
CA ASP A 93 -9.45 17.90 -5.23
C ASP A 93 -8.01 17.70 -4.69
N SER A 94 -7.22 16.80 -5.28
CA SER A 94 -5.83 16.57 -4.87
C SER A 94 -4.97 17.78 -5.23
N LYS A 95 -4.23 18.28 -4.24
CA LYS A 95 -3.17 19.28 -4.41
C LYS A 95 -1.77 18.66 -4.55
N TYR A 96 -1.69 17.32 -4.64
CA TYR A 96 -0.42 16.63 -4.73
C TYR A 96 0.23 16.91 -6.09
N PRO A 97 1.51 17.33 -6.15
CA PRO A 97 2.08 17.89 -7.37
C PRO A 97 2.32 16.86 -8.47
N PHE A 98 2.49 15.58 -8.11
CA PHE A 98 2.80 14.52 -9.05
C PHE A 98 1.68 13.47 -9.12
N ARG A 99 0.91 13.50 -10.22
CA ARG A 99 -0.31 12.68 -10.40
C ARG A 99 -0.04 11.23 -10.78
N GLU A 100 1.15 10.92 -11.29
CA GLU A 100 1.43 9.63 -11.93
C GLU A 100 2.19 8.65 -11.02
N LEU A 101 2.07 8.78 -9.71
CA LEU A 101 2.61 7.78 -8.78
C LEU A 101 2.04 6.40 -9.10
N ALA A 102 2.88 5.37 -9.00
CA ALA A 102 2.43 3.98 -8.92
C ALA A 102 1.65 3.74 -7.61
N GLY A 103 0.81 2.70 -7.55
CA GLY A 103 0.10 2.34 -6.31
C GLY A 103 1.02 2.12 -5.10
N VAL A 104 2.20 1.54 -5.33
CA VAL A 104 3.25 1.40 -4.30
C VAL A 104 3.85 2.75 -3.88
N GLY A 105 3.95 3.71 -4.80
CA GLY A 105 4.41 5.07 -4.52
C GLY A 105 3.44 5.81 -3.62
N VAL A 106 2.14 5.71 -3.90
CA VAL A 106 1.09 6.26 -3.02
C VAL A 106 1.16 5.64 -1.62
N SER A 107 1.33 4.32 -1.56
CA SER A 107 1.49 3.58 -0.30
C SER A 107 2.75 4.00 0.47
N PHE A 108 3.86 4.26 -0.23
CA PHE A 108 5.09 4.78 0.35
C PHE A 108 4.87 6.17 0.96
N LYS A 109 4.21 7.09 0.25
CA LYS A 109 3.93 8.44 0.76
C LYS A 109 3.00 8.43 1.97
N LEU A 110 1.99 7.55 1.97
CA LEU A 110 1.14 7.36 3.14
C LEU A 110 1.95 6.80 4.32
N ALA A 111 2.80 5.81 4.09
CA ALA A 111 3.69 5.29 5.12
C ALA A 111 4.63 6.37 5.68
N GLN A 112 5.29 7.13 4.81
CA GLN A 112 6.12 8.28 5.18
C GLN A 112 5.37 9.23 6.12
N SER A 113 4.18 9.68 5.72
CA SER A 113 3.35 10.59 6.54
C SER A 113 2.98 10.00 7.90
N LEU A 114 2.61 8.72 7.95
CA LEU A 114 2.27 8.03 9.20
C LEU A 114 3.47 7.94 10.16
N TYR A 115 4.65 7.56 9.65
CA TYR A 115 5.87 7.50 10.46
C TYR A 115 6.29 8.87 10.97
N GLN A 116 6.34 9.86 10.09
CA GLN A 116 6.74 11.22 10.46
C GLN A 116 5.82 11.79 11.53
N LYS A 117 4.50 11.52 11.43
CA LYS A 117 3.54 11.98 12.44
C LYS A 117 3.64 11.20 13.75
N ALA A 118 3.80 9.89 13.70
CA ALA A 118 3.80 9.04 14.89
C ALA A 118 5.09 9.20 15.73
N PHE A 119 6.23 9.37 15.06
CA PHE A 119 7.54 9.41 15.70
C PHE A 119 8.22 10.79 15.61
N ASN A 120 7.49 11.81 15.13
CA ASN A 120 7.98 13.18 14.94
C ASN A 120 9.28 13.26 14.11
N LEU A 121 9.32 12.51 12.99
CA LEU A 121 10.50 12.41 12.14
C LEU A 121 10.49 13.45 11.02
N ASN A 122 11.65 14.02 10.74
CA ASN A 122 11.90 14.74 9.50
C ASN A 122 12.09 13.77 8.31
N PRO A 123 12.12 14.26 7.05
CA PRO A 123 12.25 13.40 5.87
C PRO A 123 13.53 12.54 5.85
N ASP A 124 14.65 13.08 6.32
CA ASP A 124 15.94 12.37 6.32
C ASP A 124 15.97 11.27 7.38
N GLU A 125 15.38 11.51 8.55
CA GLU A 125 15.19 10.51 9.60
C GLU A 125 14.33 9.34 9.11
N PHE A 126 13.20 9.63 8.44
CA PHE A 126 12.38 8.59 7.82
C PHE A 126 13.16 7.81 6.76
N TYR A 127 13.91 8.51 5.89
CA TYR A 127 14.75 7.87 4.87
C TYR A 127 15.76 6.89 5.48
N ASN A 128 16.45 7.30 6.54
CA ASN A 128 17.42 6.47 7.23
C ASN A 128 16.78 5.28 7.94
N LEU A 129 15.63 5.50 8.58
CA LEU A 129 14.90 4.48 9.34
C LEU A 129 14.26 3.41 8.44
N LYS A 130 13.73 3.80 7.27
CA LYS A 130 12.94 2.94 6.37
C LYS A 130 13.51 2.88 4.95
N LYS A 131 14.85 2.85 4.85
CA LYS A 131 15.56 2.66 3.57
C LYS A 131 15.13 1.40 2.82
N ASP A 132 14.74 0.35 3.56
CA ASP A 132 14.25 -0.94 3.04
C ASP A 132 12.93 -0.80 2.25
N PHE A 133 12.19 0.30 2.38
CA PHE A 133 10.97 0.54 1.60
C PHE A 133 11.26 0.94 0.14
N PHE A 134 12.43 1.52 -0.14
CA PHE A 134 12.75 2.02 -1.48
C PHE A 134 12.88 0.90 -2.52
N PRO A 135 13.54 -0.24 -2.25
CA PRO A 135 13.56 -1.37 -3.18
C PRO A 135 12.17 -1.91 -3.52
N LEU A 136 11.29 -2.06 -2.52
CA LEU A 136 9.90 -2.48 -2.76
C LEU A 136 9.14 -1.46 -3.61
N THR A 137 9.34 -0.17 -3.33
CA THR A 137 8.73 0.93 -4.09
C THR A 137 9.22 0.94 -5.53
N MET A 138 10.52 0.76 -5.77
CA MET A 138 11.07 0.59 -7.12
C MET A 138 10.43 -0.58 -7.86
N LEU A 139 10.37 -1.77 -7.24
CA LEU A 139 9.84 -2.97 -7.89
C LEU A 139 8.38 -2.79 -8.29
N GLY A 140 7.54 -2.23 -7.42
CA GLY A 140 6.15 -1.94 -7.74
C GLY A 140 6.04 -0.87 -8.83
N THR A 141 6.81 0.23 -8.75
CA THR A 141 6.79 1.29 -9.77
C THR A 141 7.19 0.77 -11.16
N ILE A 142 8.21 -0.08 -11.26
CA ILE A 142 8.64 -0.68 -12.53
C ILE A 142 7.58 -1.67 -13.04
N SER A 143 7.05 -2.52 -12.14
CA SER A 143 6.05 -3.53 -12.50
C SER A 143 4.75 -2.91 -13.02
N ASP A 144 4.38 -1.75 -12.48
CA ASP A 144 3.19 -0.99 -12.82
C ASP A 144 3.36 -0.14 -14.11
N ARG A 145 4.58 -0.11 -14.66
CA ARG A 145 4.91 0.55 -15.95
C ARG A 145 4.45 2.01 -16.06
N VAL A 146 4.34 2.70 -14.92
CA VAL A 146 4.04 4.14 -14.87
C VAL A 146 5.20 4.96 -15.43
N ILE A 147 4.92 6.22 -15.79
CA ILE A 147 5.95 7.11 -16.30
C ILE A 147 7.06 7.36 -15.26
N LEU A 148 8.31 7.12 -15.66
CA LEU A 148 9.49 7.33 -14.81
C LEU A 148 9.95 8.80 -14.84
N ARG A 149 9.12 9.69 -14.28
CA ARG A 149 9.42 11.11 -14.05
C ARG A 149 9.22 11.45 -12.56
N GLU A 150 9.73 12.61 -12.15
CA GLU A 150 9.60 13.13 -10.78
C GLU A 150 9.89 12.06 -9.70
N GLU A 151 8.95 11.85 -8.78
CA GLU A 151 9.10 10.93 -7.65
C GLU A 151 9.28 9.48 -8.10
N ASN A 152 8.61 9.02 -9.17
CA ASN A 152 8.81 7.65 -9.67
C ASN A 152 10.26 7.41 -10.10
N ARG A 153 10.88 8.40 -10.76
CA ARG A 153 12.30 8.31 -11.15
C ARG A 153 13.20 8.26 -9.93
N ILE A 154 12.89 9.04 -8.89
CA ILE A 154 13.64 9.07 -7.62
C ILE A 154 13.50 7.73 -6.90
N PHE A 155 12.29 7.18 -6.78
CA PHE A 155 12.05 5.87 -6.18
C PHE A 155 12.84 4.77 -6.89
N CYS A 156 12.81 4.74 -8.22
CA CYS A 156 13.59 3.76 -8.98
C CYS A 156 15.10 3.94 -8.80
N ALA A 157 15.61 5.17 -8.88
CA ALA A 157 17.04 5.44 -8.75
C ALA A 157 17.58 5.11 -7.35
N HIS A 158 16.88 5.52 -6.29
CA HIS A 158 17.29 5.22 -4.91
C HIS A 158 17.02 3.75 -4.55
N GLY A 159 15.90 3.20 -4.99
CA GLY A 159 15.54 1.80 -4.81
C GLY A 159 16.59 0.87 -5.39
N LEU A 160 17.11 1.15 -6.60
CA LEU A 160 18.17 0.34 -7.21
C LEU A 160 19.48 0.42 -6.42
N LYS A 161 19.88 1.62 -6.00
CA LYS A 161 21.09 1.82 -5.18
C LYS A 161 21.02 1.04 -3.87
N ILE A 162 19.87 1.08 -3.21
CA ILE A 162 19.65 0.39 -1.92
C ILE A 162 19.50 -1.12 -2.16
N PHE A 163 18.77 -1.53 -3.18
CA PHE A 163 18.55 -2.94 -3.54
C PHE A 163 19.89 -3.66 -3.76
N ASN A 164 20.92 -2.99 -4.28
CA ASN A 164 22.26 -3.57 -4.46
C ASN A 164 23.11 -3.62 -3.18
N ARG A 165 22.67 -3.02 -2.07
CA ARG A 165 23.46 -2.83 -0.84
C ARG A 165 22.85 -3.48 0.40
N ILE A 166 21.55 -3.76 0.40
CA ILE A 166 20.89 -4.40 1.54
C ILE A 166 20.78 -5.92 1.33
N ASP A 167 20.62 -6.63 2.44
CA ASP A 167 20.59 -8.10 2.51
C ASP A 167 19.33 -8.63 3.20
N GLU A 168 18.17 -8.17 2.73
CA GLU A 168 16.87 -8.67 3.21
C GLU A 168 16.58 -10.08 2.66
N PRO A 169 15.90 -10.95 3.43
CA PRO A 169 15.57 -12.31 2.99
C PRO A 169 14.88 -12.36 1.61
N TRP A 170 13.84 -11.54 1.41
CA TRP A 170 13.13 -11.46 0.14
C TRP A 170 14.01 -10.98 -1.03
N ILE A 171 15.01 -10.12 -0.77
CA ILE A 171 15.98 -9.66 -1.80
C ILE A 171 16.94 -10.78 -2.16
N ARG A 172 17.45 -11.53 -1.17
CA ARG A 172 18.31 -12.70 -1.44
C ARG A 172 17.58 -13.71 -2.30
N TYR A 173 16.31 -13.92 -2.00
CA TYR A 173 15.47 -14.83 -2.75
C TYR A 173 15.22 -14.34 -4.18
N PHE A 174 14.88 -13.06 -4.35
CA PHE A 174 14.70 -12.44 -5.68
C PHE A 174 15.99 -12.53 -6.53
N ARG A 175 17.16 -12.25 -5.94
CA ARG A 175 18.46 -12.34 -6.64
C ARG A 175 18.82 -13.75 -7.11
N LYS A 176 18.28 -14.79 -6.48
CA LYS A 176 18.47 -16.20 -6.88
C LYS A 176 17.51 -16.63 -7.99
N GLY A 177 16.63 -15.75 -8.47
CA GLY A 177 15.64 -16.07 -9.49
C GLY A 177 14.45 -16.88 -8.98
N GLY A 178 14.17 -16.87 -7.68
CA GLY A 178 13.03 -17.59 -7.11
C GLY A 178 11.70 -16.81 -7.20
N GLU A 179 10.57 -17.52 -7.09
CA GLU A 179 9.21 -16.95 -6.94
C GLU A 179 8.80 -16.79 -5.47
N ILE A 180 8.47 -15.58 -5.01
CA ILE A 180 8.13 -15.30 -3.61
C ILE A 180 6.69 -14.80 -3.52
N SER A 181 5.90 -15.36 -2.60
CA SER A 181 4.52 -14.91 -2.38
C SER A 181 4.48 -13.63 -1.53
N ILE A 182 3.41 -12.86 -1.66
CA ILE A 182 3.23 -11.64 -0.87
C ILE A 182 3.12 -11.92 0.63
N THR A 183 2.59 -13.08 1.02
CA THR A 183 2.52 -13.52 2.42
C THR A 183 3.90 -13.86 2.96
N GLN A 184 4.77 -14.47 2.15
CA GLN A 184 6.18 -14.69 2.52
C GLN A 184 6.92 -13.38 2.70
N ILE A 185 6.78 -12.43 1.76
CA ILE A 185 7.34 -11.08 1.94
C ILE A 185 6.80 -10.47 3.24
N ALA A 186 5.49 -10.39 3.42
CA ALA A 186 4.88 -9.78 4.59
C ALA A 186 5.30 -10.43 5.92
N GLY A 187 5.56 -11.74 5.95
CA GLY A 187 6.07 -12.43 7.13
C GLY A 187 7.56 -12.22 7.41
N GLU A 188 8.33 -11.77 6.41
CA GLU A 188 9.77 -11.53 6.51
C GLU A 188 10.14 -10.07 6.80
N ILE A 189 9.23 -9.11 6.55
CA ILE A 189 9.45 -7.67 6.77
C ILE A 189 8.80 -7.15 8.04
#